data_AF-A0A960SPN8-F1
#
_entry.id   AF-A0A960SPN8-F1
#
_cell.length_a   1.000
_cell.length_b   1.000
_cell.length_c   1.000
_cell.angle_alpha   90.00
_cell.angle_beta   90.00
_cell.angle_gamma   90.00
#
_symmetry.space_group_name_H-M   'P 1'
#
loop_
_entity.id
_entity.type
_entity.pdbx_description
1 polymer ?
#
loop_
_entity_poly.entity_id
_entity_poly.type
_entity_poly.pdbx_seq_one_letter_code
_entity_poly.pdbx_strand_id
1 'polypeptide(L)'
;MSSAETAKDLVREGLNSRLQTKIVTEGSITFPAVPALLDDYTDRIIRVFADVGRRFSDDERAHLRSVLERLLNEAFDRSQRSTVTISYRSTVAGPLNYNVNINCMTIEEAYHHWIATRQPPLFGVEPDARVWALAGESDPAGCRILDIGAGTGRNALALARRGHPVDVVEVTEKFAEIIRQAAAQESL
;
A
#
# COMPACT_ATOMS: atom_id res chain seq x y z
N MET A 1 51.07 -4.93 -18.58
CA MET A 1 50.59 -4.17 -17.40
C MET A 1 51.73 -4.11 -16.41
N SER A 2 52.09 -2.91 -15.94
CA SER A 2 53.27 -2.69 -15.08
C SER A 2 52.99 -3.18 -13.65
N SER A 3 53.99 -3.74 -12.94
CA SER A 3 53.84 -4.21 -11.55
C SER A 3 53.30 -3.15 -10.58
N ALA A 4 53.47 -1.86 -10.88
CA ALA A 4 52.92 -0.75 -10.09
C ALA A 4 51.41 -0.57 -10.26
N GLU A 5 50.85 -0.98 -11.40
CA GLU A 5 49.42 -0.96 -11.70
C GLU A 5 48.70 -2.08 -10.95
N THR A 6 49.28 -3.28 -10.95
CA THR A 6 48.80 -4.44 -10.19
C THR A 6 48.78 -4.18 -8.67
N ALA A 7 49.79 -3.48 -8.13
CA ALA A 7 49.84 -3.15 -6.71
C ALA A 7 48.75 -2.14 -6.28
N LYS A 8 48.42 -1.16 -7.14
CA LYS A 8 47.34 -0.20 -6.88
C LYS A 8 45.97 -0.87 -6.89
N ASP A 9 45.76 -1.82 -7.80
CA ASP A 9 44.49 -2.53 -7.90
C ASP A 9 44.25 -3.43 -6.69
N LEU A 10 45.28 -4.13 -6.19
CA LEU A 10 45.20 -4.92 -4.95
C LEU A 10 44.89 -4.06 -3.71
N VAL A 11 45.52 -2.88 -3.59
CA VAL A 11 45.24 -1.95 -2.48
C VAL A 11 43.80 -1.43 -2.57
N ARG A 12 43.33 -1.07 -3.77
CA ARG A 12 41.95 -0.62 -3.99
C ARG A 12 40.94 -1.71 -3.65
N GLU A 13 41.19 -2.95 -4.04
CA GLU A 13 40.34 -4.10 -3.73
C GLU A 13 40.28 -4.36 -2.21
N GLY A 14 41.42 -4.32 -1.51
CA GLY A 14 41.48 -4.43 -0.05
C GLY A 14 40.74 -3.29 0.68
N LEU A 15 40.85 -2.06 0.18
CA LEU A 15 40.12 -0.91 0.71
C LEU A 15 38.60 -1.03 0.48
N ASN A 16 38.17 -1.49 -0.70
CA ASN A 16 36.76 -1.72 -1.01
C ASN A 16 36.16 -2.82 -0.12
N SER A 17 36.90 -3.91 0.10
CA SER A 17 36.48 -4.97 1.01
C SER A 17 36.33 -4.45 2.45
N ARG A 18 37.30 -3.67 2.95
CA ARG A 18 37.19 -3.03 4.27
C ARG A 18 36.03 -2.04 4.37
N LEU A 19 35.82 -1.21 3.36
CA LEU A 19 34.71 -0.25 3.33
C LEU A 19 33.36 -0.96 3.47
N GLN A 20 33.15 -2.06 2.74
CA GLN A 20 31.91 -2.86 2.81
C GLN A 20 31.67 -3.52 4.19
N THR A 21 32.71 -3.75 4.99
CA THR A 21 32.55 -4.26 6.36
C THR A 21 32.22 -3.17 7.39
N LYS A 22 32.44 -1.89 7.04
CA LYS A 22 32.24 -0.73 7.93
C LYS A 22 30.97 0.05 7.64
N ILE A 23 30.35 -0.16 6.49
CA ILE A 23 29.05 0.43 6.14
C ILE A 23 27.95 -0.25 6.96
N VAL A 24 27.19 0.56 7.68
CA VAL A 24 25.95 0.17 8.37
C VAL A 24 24.78 0.75 7.59
N THR A 25 23.76 -0.05 7.37
CA THR A 25 22.56 0.31 6.62
C THR A 25 21.35 -0.22 7.35
N GLU A 26 20.34 0.62 7.54
CA GLU A 26 19.04 0.23 8.04
C GLU A 26 17.97 0.73 7.07
N GLY A 27 16.86 0.00 6.97
CA GLY A 27 15.75 0.40 6.11
C GLY A 27 14.56 -0.53 6.22
N SER A 28 13.49 -0.13 5.55
CA SER A 28 12.30 -0.95 5.38
C SER A 28 11.80 -0.89 3.94
N ILE A 29 11.22 -2.00 3.48
CA ILE A 29 10.56 -2.11 2.19
C ILE A 29 9.14 -2.61 2.45
N THR A 30 8.15 -1.83 2.06
CA THR A 30 6.73 -2.20 2.16
C THR A 30 6.14 -2.34 0.76
N PHE A 31 5.46 -3.46 0.51
CA PHE A 31 4.84 -3.77 -0.77
C PHE A 31 3.51 -4.52 -0.56
N PRO A 32 2.58 -4.47 -1.54
CA PRO A 32 1.31 -5.17 -1.41
C PRO A 32 1.50 -6.69 -1.39
N ALA A 33 0.63 -7.39 -0.68
CA ALA A 33 0.65 -8.84 -0.58
C ALA A 33 0.05 -9.48 -1.83
N VAL A 34 0.80 -9.53 -2.93
CA VAL A 34 0.36 -10.13 -4.21
C VAL A 34 1.20 -11.38 -4.49
N PRO A 35 0.67 -12.60 -4.24
CA PRO A 35 1.44 -13.84 -4.43
C PRO A 35 1.98 -14.03 -5.86
N ALA A 36 1.23 -13.56 -6.86
CA ALA A 36 1.63 -13.64 -8.27
C ALA A 36 2.92 -12.85 -8.60
N LEU A 37 3.33 -11.91 -7.74
CA LEU A 37 4.54 -11.10 -7.91
C LEU A 37 5.72 -11.58 -7.07
N LEU A 38 5.69 -12.81 -6.56
CA LEU A 38 6.73 -13.39 -5.70
C LEU A 38 8.14 -13.28 -6.29
N ASP A 39 8.31 -13.64 -7.57
CA ASP A 39 9.59 -13.54 -8.26
C ASP A 39 10.08 -12.09 -8.36
N ASP A 40 9.20 -11.16 -8.75
CA ASP A 40 9.53 -9.74 -8.84
C ASP A 40 9.94 -9.13 -7.50
N TYR A 41 9.26 -9.50 -6.41
CA TYR A 41 9.64 -9.05 -5.07
C TYR A 41 10.98 -9.62 -4.65
N THR A 42 11.19 -10.93 -4.84
CA THR A 42 12.43 -11.61 -4.48
C THR A 42 13.63 -10.96 -5.19
N ASP A 43 13.52 -10.74 -6.50
CA ASP A 43 14.59 -10.15 -7.30
C ASP A 43 14.87 -8.69 -6.92
N ARG A 44 13.84 -7.90 -6.63
CA ARG A 44 14.01 -6.51 -6.17
C ARG A 44 14.72 -6.44 -4.82
N ILE A 45 14.35 -7.29 -3.86
CA ILE A 45 14.96 -7.30 -2.53
C ILE A 45 16.44 -7.70 -2.63
N ILE A 46 16.75 -8.71 -3.44
CA ILE A 46 18.13 -9.16 -3.68
C ILE A 46 18.96 -8.04 -4.30
N ARG A 47 18.41 -7.28 -5.26
CA ARG A 47 19.11 -6.13 -5.86
C ARG A 47 19.39 -5.04 -4.82
N VAL A 48 18.38 -4.66 -4.03
CA VAL A 48 18.56 -3.65 -2.96
C VAL A 48 19.64 -4.11 -1.98
N PHE A 49 19.64 -5.40 -1.60
CA PHE A 49 20.62 -5.94 -0.66
C PHE A 49 22.02 -6.01 -1.28
N ALA A 50 22.14 -6.34 -2.57
CA ALA A 50 23.39 -6.32 -3.30
C ALA A 50 24.00 -4.92 -3.38
N ASP A 51 23.17 -3.89 -3.62
CA ASP A 51 23.61 -2.50 -3.71
C ASP A 51 24.13 -1.95 -2.38
N VAL A 52 23.58 -2.42 -1.24
CA VAL A 52 24.10 -2.10 0.10
C VAL A 52 25.27 -3.01 0.52
N GLY A 53 25.88 -3.71 -0.45
CA GLY A 53 27.10 -4.48 -0.25
C GLY A 53 26.88 -5.90 0.31
N ARG A 54 25.72 -6.51 0.07
CA ARG A 54 25.41 -7.88 0.47
C ARG A 54 24.77 -8.67 -0.67
N ARG A 55 25.58 -9.50 -1.32
CA ARG A 55 25.09 -10.45 -2.32
C ARG A 55 24.58 -11.71 -1.63
N PHE A 56 23.42 -12.20 -2.07
CA PHE A 56 22.85 -13.45 -1.58
C PHE A 56 23.51 -14.62 -2.31
N SER A 57 23.78 -15.71 -1.58
CA SER A 57 24.03 -17.01 -2.20
C SER A 57 22.74 -17.56 -2.80
N ASP A 58 22.86 -18.59 -3.64
CA ASP A 58 21.69 -19.26 -4.22
C ASP A 58 20.79 -19.88 -3.13
N ASP A 59 21.38 -20.42 -2.07
CA ASP A 59 20.65 -20.97 -0.91
C ASP A 59 19.92 -19.88 -0.13
N GLU A 60 20.57 -18.73 0.09
CA GLU A 60 19.95 -17.58 0.76
C GLU A 60 18.80 -17.00 -0.08
N ARG A 61 18.96 -16.97 -1.41
CA ARG A 61 17.90 -16.57 -2.35
C ARG A 61 16.71 -17.52 -2.28
N ALA A 62 16.96 -18.83 -2.30
CA ALA A 62 15.90 -19.84 -2.19
C ALA A 62 15.17 -19.74 -0.84
N HIS A 63 15.92 -19.54 0.25
CA HIS A 63 15.34 -19.33 1.58
C HIS A 63 14.45 -18.08 1.63
N LEU A 64 14.95 -16.92 1.17
CA LEU A 64 14.17 -15.69 1.12
C LEU A 64 12.89 -15.87 0.31
N ARG A 65 12.97 -16.50 -0.87
CA ARG A 65 11.80 -16.80 -1.70
C ARG A 65 10.76 -17.61 -0.93
N SER A 66 11.16 -18.69 -0.26
CA SER A 66 10.23 -19.53 0.53
C SER A 66 9.55 -18.76 1.67
N VAL A 67 10.29 -17.86 2.33
CA VAL A 67 9.76 -17.01 3.40
C VAL A 67 8.72 -16.05 2.82
N LEU A 68 9.03 -15.40 1.70
CA LEU A 68 8.12 -14.48 1.03
C LEU A 68 6.87 -15.18 0.51
N GLU A 69 7.01 -16.36 -0.09
CA GLU A 69 5.89 -17.15 -0.60
C GLU A 69 4.87 -17.43 0.50
N ARG A 70 5.34 -17.95 1.63
CA ARG A 70 4.48 -18.23 2.79
C ARG A 70 3.79 -16.96 3.28
N LEU A 71 4.54 -15.88 3.46
CA LEU A 71 4.01 -14.64 4.03
C LEU A 71 3.06 -13.89 3.07
N LEU A 72 3.31 -13.94 1.77
CA LEU A 72 2.43 -13.37 0.74
C LEU A 72 1.11 -14.12 0.69
N ASN A 73 1.13 -15.45 0.69
CA ASN A 73 -0.09 -16.26 0.73
C ASN A 73 -0.87 -16.00 2.02
N GLU A 74 -0.21 -16.06 3.18
CA GLU A 74 -0.85 -15.79 4.47
C GLU A 74 -1.47 -14.38 4.54
N ALA A 75 -0.76 -13.37 4.04
CA ALA A 75 -1.25 -12.00 4.05
C ALA A 75 -2.43 -11.79 3.07
N PHE A 76 -2.35 -12.38 1.88
CA PHE A 76 -3.40 -12.30 0.86
C PHE A 76 -4.68 -13.01 1.28
N ASP A 77 -4.57 -14.19 1.89
CA ASP A 77 -5.70 -14.97 2.41
C ASP A 77 -6.44 -14.21 3.52
N ARG A 78 -5.72 -13.43 4.33
CA ARG A 78 -6.32 -12.56 5.36
C ARG A 78 -7.01 -11.34 4.75
N SER A 79 -6.40 -10.71 3.75
CA SER A 79 -6.97 -9.57 3.03
C SER A 79 -6.18 -9.30 1.75
N GLN A 80 -6.89 -9.12 0.63
CA GLN A 80 -6.29 -8.73 -0.65
C GLN A 80 -5.62 -7.35 -0.63
N ARG A 81 -5.83 -6.56 0.44
CA ARG A 81 -5.20 -5.24 0.64
C ARG A 81 -4.04 -5.27 1.64
N SER A 82 -3.70 -6.45 2.17
CA SER A 82 -2.56 -6.59 3.08
C SER A 82 -1.26 -6.12 2.43
N THR A 83 -0.32 -5.72 3.28
CA THR A 83 1.05 -5.39 2.86
C THR A 83 2.04 -6.26 3.62
N VAL A 84 3.19 -6.50 3.01
CA VAL A 84 4.33 -7.15 3.65
C VAL A 84 5.42 -6.09 3.83
N THR A 85 5.97 -6.00 5.03
CA THR A 85 7.08 -5.10 5.35
C THR A 85 8.31 -5.90 5.74
N ILE A 86 9.42 -5.68 5.03
CA ILE A 86 10.73 -6.21 5.38
C ILE A 86 11.54 -5.09 6.00
N SER A 87 11.92 -5.26 7.26
CA SER A 87 12.86 -4.37 7.94
C SER A 87 14.23 -5.02 7.99
N TYR A 88 15.28 -4.31 7.64
CA TYR A 88 16.64 -4.84 7.63
C TYR A 88 17.61 -3.89 8.31
N ARG A 89 18.64 -4.45 8.94
CA ARG A 89 19.77 -3.73 9.52
C ARG A 89 21.05 -4.53 9.28
N SER A 90 22.05 -3.92 8.65
CA SER A 90 23.39 -4.50 8.57
C SER A 90 24.16 -4.21 9.86
N THR A 91 24.90 -5.19 10.34
CA THR A 91 25.82 -5.04 11.47
C THR A 91 27.25 -4.87 10.95
N VAL A 92 28.08 -4.16 11.72
CA VAL A 92 29.51 -4.03 11.40
C VAL A 92 30.12 -5.43 11.39
N ALA A 93 30.63 -5.85 10.23
CA ALA A 93 31.23 -7.18 10.01
C ALA A 93 30.36 -8.39 10.42
N GLY A 94 29.03 -8.33 10.24
CA GLY A 94 28.13 -9.46 10.50
C GLY A 94 27.04 -9.67 9.42
N PRO A 95 26.25 -10.77 9.53
CA PRO A 95 25.14 -11.05 8.62
C PRO A 95 24.07 -9.94 8.69
N LEU A 96 23.29 -9.80 7.62
CA LEU A 96 22.16 -8.87 7.59
C LEU A 96 21.04 -9.44 8.45
N ASN A 97 20.71 -8.77 9.55
CA ASN A 97 19.54 -9.12 10.32
C ASN A 97 18.33 -8.46 9.66
N TYR A 98 17.40 -9.28 9.17
CA TYR A 98 16.13 -8.79 8.65
C TYR A 98 14.98 -9.47 9.37
N ASN A 99 13.88 -8.74 9.49
CA ASN A 99 12.64 -9.22 10.04
C ASN A 99 11.52 -8.89 9.05
N VAL A 100 10.72 -9.90 8.71
CA VAL A 100 9.59 -9.74 7.80
C VAL A 100 8.32 -9.79 8.62
N ASN A 101 7.54 -8.71 8.55
CA ASN A 101 6.25 -8.60 9.21
C ASN A 101 5.13 -8.53 8.18
N ILE A 102 4.05 -9.25 8.46
CA ILE A 102 2.79 -9.07 7.76
C ILE A 102 2.07 -7.90 8.42
N ASN A 103 1.69 -6.91 7.62
CA ASN A 103 0.79 -5.85 8.06
C ASN A 103 -0.55 -6.04 7.34
N CYS A 104 -1.50 -6.66 8.05
CA CYS A 104 -2.88 -6.74 7.62
C CYS A 104 -3.58 -5.46 8.07
N MET A 105 -4.03 -4.65 7.12
CA MET A 105 -5.02 -3.61 7.40
C MET A 105 -6.37 -4.07 6.86
N THR A 106 -7.39 -4.01 7.71
CA THR A 106 -8.77 -4.17 7.28
C THR A 106 -9.19 -3.00 6.39
N ILE A 107 -10.28 -3.18 5.62
CA ILE A 107 -10.90 -2.11 4.83
C ILE A 107 -11.20 -0.90 5.72
N GLU A 108 -11.75 -1.18 6.89
CA GLU A 108 -12.09 -0.21 7.92
C GLU A 108 -10.85 0.55 8.42
N GLU A 109 -9.76 -0.13 8.76
CA GLU A 109 -8.51 0.50 9.22
C GLU A 109 -7.88 1.41 8.16
N ALA A 110 -7.88 0.99 6.89
CA ALA A 110 -7.40 1.82 5.79
C ALA A 110 -8.24 3.11 5.64
N TYR A 111 -9.57 3.00 5.77
CA TYR A 111 -10.45 4.16 5.74
C TYR A 111 -10.31 5.05 6.98
N HIS A 112 -10.14 4.48 8.18
CA HIS A 112 -9.83 5.24 9.38
C HIS A 112 -8.53 6.04 9.24
N HIS A 113 -7.48 5.42 8.69
CA HIS A 113 -6.22 6.11 8.43
C HIS A 113 -6.41 7.25 7.43
N TRP A 114 -7.17 7.05 6.35
CA TRP A 114 -7.46 8.13 5.38
C TRP A 114 -8.26 9.27 6.01
N ILE A 115 -9.28 8.97 6.80
CA ILE A 115 -10.08 9.99 7.50
C ILE A 115 -9.22 10.78 8.49
N ALA A 116 -8.23 10.13 9.13
CA ALA A 116 -7.35 10.78 10.09
C ALA A 116 -6.26 11.65 9.43
N THR A 117 -5.83 11.32 8.21
CA THR A 117 -4.64 11.91 7.59
C THR A 117 -4.93 12.82 6.40
N ARG A 118 -6.10 12.72 5.77
CA ARG A 118 -6.47 13.56 4.62
C ARG A 118 -7.42 14.70 5.03
N GLN A 119 -7.14 15.89 4.52
CA GLN A 119 -8.07 17.01 4.65
C GLN A 119 -9.26 16.84 3.69
N PRO A 120 -10.51 17.06 4.13
CA PRO A 120 -11.70 17.02 3.28
C PRO A 120 -11.66 18.04 2.12
N PRO A 121 -12.40 17.81 1.02
CA PRO A 121 -13.27 16.66 0.76
C PRO A 121 -12.50 15.45 0.21
N LEU A 122 -12.75 14.27 0.76
CA LEU A 122 -12.04 13.04 0.37
C LEU A 122 -12.39 12.56 -1.05
N PHE A 123 -13.55 12.98 -1.58
CA PHE A 123 -14.11 12.50 -2.85
C PHE A 123 -14.55 13.64 -3.80
N GLY A 124 -14.14 14.88 -3.52
CA GLY A 124 -14.61 16.08 -4.22
C GLY A 124 -15.92 16.65 -3.64
N VAL A 125 -16.26 17.88 -4.03
CA VAL A 125 -17.45 18.60 -3.54
C VAL A 125 -18.68 18.36 -4.42
N GLU A 126 -18.48 18.42 -5.74
CA GLU A 126 -19.57 18.38 -6.71
C GLU A 126 -20.01 16.94 -7.03
N PRO A 127 -21.30 16.70 -7.31
CA PRO A 127 -21.75 15.41 -7.80
C PRO A 127 -21.07 15.05 -9.13
N ASP A 128 -20.94 13.76 -9.40
CA ASP A 128 -20.43 13.31 -10.70
C ASP A 128 -21.31 13.85 -11.83
N ALA A 129 -20.69 14.53 -12.80
CA ALA A 129 -21.41 15.24 -13.85
C ALA A 129 -22.27 14.31 -14.71
N ARG A 130 -21.87 13.05 -14.92
CA ARG A 130 -22.65 12.08 -15.69
C ARG A 130 -23.84 11.58 -14.89
N VAL A 131 -23.63 11.27 -13.62
CA VAL A 131 -24.71 10.89 -12.70
C VAL A 131 -25.74 12.03 -12.62
N TRP A 132 -25.27 13.27 -12.49
CA TRP A 132 -26.12 14.45 -12.42
C TRP A 132 -26.92 14.68 -13.70
N ALA A 133 -26.28 14.60 -14.86
CA ALA A 133 -26.95 14.74 -16.15
C ALA A 133 -28.03 13.67 -16.34
N LEU A 134 -27.71 12.41 -16.05
CA LEU A 134 -28.63 11.28 -16.19
C LEU A 134 -29.83 11.40 -15.23
N ALA A 135 -29.61 11.77 -13.98
CA ALA A 135 -30.69 12.01 -13.03
C ALA A 135 -31.63 13.13 -13.51
N GLY A 136 -31.08 14.11 -14.26
CA GLY A 136 -31.84 15.19 -14.88
C GLY A 136 -32.85 14.75 -15.94
N GLU A 137 -32.71 13.53 -16.49
CA GLU A 137 -33.62 12.97 -17.50
C GLU A 137 -34.84 12.26 -16.88
N SER A 138 -34.88 12.13 -15.55
CA SER A 138 -35.90 11.37 -14.83
C SER A 138 -36.74 12.25 -13.90
N ASP A 139 -37.98 11.82 -13.62
CA ASP A 139 -38.80 12.42 -12.57
C ASP A 139 -38.24 12.04 -11.18
N PRO A 140 -37.81 13.02 -10.34
CA PRO A 140 -37.16 12.72 -9.08
C PRO A 140 -37.99 11.85 -8.14
N ALA A 141 -39.26 12.18 -7.93
CA ALA A 141 -40.11 11.47 -6.98
C ALA A 141 -40.43 10.03 -7.42
N GLY A 142 -40.46 9.77 -8.73
CA GLY A 142 -40.73 8.46 -9.31
C GLY A 142 -39.51 7.56 -9.52
N CYS A 143 -38.29 8.11 -9.39
CA CYS A 143 -37.06 7.39 -9.70
C CYS A 143 -36.22 7.13 -8.43
N ARG A 144 -36.29 5.89 -7.92
CA ARG A 144 -35.49 5.42 -6.79
C ARG A 144 -34.05 5.13 -7.21
N ILE A 145 -33.09 5.55 -6.40
CA ILE A 145 -31.65 5.40 -6.68
C ILE A 145 -30.99 4.58 -5.58
N LEU A 146 -30.11 3.65 -5.98
CA LEU A 146 -29.22 2.93 -5.06
C LEU A 146 -27.77 3.37 -5.32
N ASP A 147 -27.13 4.00 -4.33
CA ASP A 147 -25.72 4.40 -4.39
C ASP A 147 -24.86 3.40 -3.60
N ILE A 148 -24.00 2.64 -4.29
CA ILE A 148 -23.14 1.60 -3.71
C ILE A 148 -21.72 2.14 -3.60
N GLY A 149 -21.19 2.18 -2.38
CA GLY A 149 -19.87 2.78 -2.09
C GLY A 149 -19.92 4.31 -2.13
N ALA A 150 -20.93 4.90 -1.50
CA ALA A 150 -21.21 6.33 -1.56
C ALA A 150 -20.13 7.20 -0.89
N GLY A 151 -19.19 6.62 -0.13
CA GLY A 151 -18.16 7.36 0.58
C GLY A 151 -18.80 8.38 1.53
N THR A 152 -18.45 9.66 1.42
CA THR A 152 -19.08 10.72 2.24
C THR A 152 -20.40 11.26 1.68
N GLY A 153 -21.00 10.61 0.67
CA GLY A 153 -22.32 10.96 0.14
C GLY A 153 -22.34 12.00 -0.97
N ARG A 154 -21.22 12.17 -1.71
CA ARG A 154 -21.08 13.17 -2.78
C ARG A 154 -22.24 13.14 -3.79
N ASN A 155 -22.60 11.95 -4.26
CA ASN A 155 -23.70 11.77 -5.20
C ASN A 155 -25.02 11.61 -4.45
N ALA A 156 -25.09 10.69 -3.48
CA ALA A 156 -26.29 10.39 -2.72
C ALA A 156 -27.00 11.62 -2.16
N LEU A 157 -26.29 12.53 -1.47
CA LEU A 157 -26.90 13.73 -0.89
C LEU A 157 -27.37 14.71 -1.96
N ALA A 158 -26.59 14.91 -3.03
CA ALA A 158 -26.99 15.79 -4.12
C ALA A 158 -28.25 15.28 -4.85
N LEU A 159 -28.37 13.97 -5.03
CA LEU A 159 -29.54 13.34 -5.65
C LEU A 159 -30.76 13.38 -4.72
N ALA A 160 -30.57 13.17 -3.42
CA ALA A 160 -31.63 13.31 -2.43
C ALA A 160 -32.17 14.76 -2.38
N ARG A 161 -31.28 15.77 -2.38
CA ARG A 161 -31.67 17.19 -2.48
C ARG A 161 -32.49 17.52 -3.74
N ARG A 162 -32.26 16.78 -4.83
CA ARG A 162 -33.03 16.91 -6.07
C ARG A 162 -34.43 16.30 -5.97
N GLY A 163 -34.71 15.51 -4.93
CA GLY A 163 -36.01 14.89 -4.66
C GLY A 163 -36.08 13.40 -5.00
N HIS A 164 -34.94 12.76 -5.31
CA HIS A 164 -34.92 11.31 -5.50
C HIS A 164 -35.01 10.57 -4.16
N PRO A 165 -35.78 9.47 -4.05
CA PRO A 165 -35.61 8.50 -2.98
C PRO A 165 -34.27 7.77 -3.17
N VAL A 166 -33.31 8.00 -2.27
CA VAL A 166 -31.96 7.43 -2.37
C VAL A 166 -31.70 6.46 -1.23
N ASP A 167 -31.34 5.22 -1.59
CA ASP A 167 -30.82 4.21 -0.68
C ASP A 167 -29.28 4.13 -0.84
N VAL A 168 -28.55 4.02 0.27
CA VAL A 168 -27.07 3.99 0.27
C VAL A 168 -26.57 2.70 0.88
N VAL A 169 -25.59 2.07 0.21
CA VAL A 169 -24.81 0.96 0.75
C VAL A 169 -23.37 1.40 0.91
N GLU A 170 -22.90 1.55 2.15
CA GLU A 170 -21.53 1.90 2.47
C GLU A 170 -20.98 0.94 3.53
N VAL A 171 -19.80 0.36 3.25
CA VAL A 171 -19.18 -0.65 4.10
C VAL A 171 -18.45 -0.03 5.30
N THR A 172 -18.09 1.24 5.20
CA THR A 172 -17.36 1.96 6.23
C THR A 172 -18.34 2.67 7.16
N GLU A 173 -18.47 2.20 8.40
CA GLU A 173 -19.44 2.73 9.37
C GLU A 173 -19.33 4.25 9.55
N LYS A 174 -18.10 4.77 9.64
CA LYS A 174 -17.85 6.21 9.80
C LYS A 174 -18.35 7.04 8.62
N PHE A 175 -18.25 6.53 7.39
CA PHE A 175 -18.79 7.20 6.21
C PHE A 175 -20.32 7.16 6.19
N ALA A 176 -20.91 6.01 6.53
CA ALA A 176 -22.35 5.89 6.69
C ALA A 176 -22.89 6.84 7.77
N GLU A 177 -22.16 7.06 8.86
CA GLU A 177 -22.52 8.04 9.88
C GLU A 177 -22.47 9.48 9.35
N ILE A 178 -21.43 9.86 8.60
CA ILE A 178 -21.33 11.18 7.97
C ILE A 178 -22.53 11.44 7.05
N ILE A 179 -22.90 10.44 6.22
CA ILE A 179 -24.06 10.56 5.33
C ILE A 179 -25.35 10.73 6.13
N ARG A 180 -25.57 9.89 7.17
CA ARG A 180 -26.76 9.98 8.03
C ARG A 180 -26.89 11.34 8.72
N GLN A 181 -25.78 11.87 9.23
CA GLN A 181 -25.77 13.19 9.88
C GLN A 181 -26.09 14.30 8.87
N ALA A 182 -25.49 14.28 7.68
CA ALA A 182 -25.76 15.27 6.64
C ALA A 182 -27.22 15.20 6.14
N ALA A 183 -27.75 13.99 5.90
CA ALA A 183 -29.14 13.80 5.50
C ALA A 183 -30.11 14.32 6.58
N ALA A 184 -29.86 13.99 7.86
CA ALA A 184 -30.69 14.47 8.97
C ALA A 184 -30.67 16.00 9.13
N GLN A 185 -29.51 16.63 8.96
CA GLN A 185 -29.38 18.10 9.01
C GLN A 185 -30.22 18.80 7.94
N GLU A 186 -30.42 18.13 6.80
CA GLU A 186 -31.13 18.67 5.65
C GLU A 186 -32.55 18.13 5.49
N SER A 187 -32.99 17.27 6.42
CA SER A 187 -34.29 16.59 6.36
C SER A 187 -34.52 15.79 5.07
N LEU A 188 -33.45 15.13 4.60
CA LEU A 188 -33.44 14.24 3.43
C LEU A 188 -33.74 12.79 3.79
#